data_AF-A0A368T705-F1
#
_entry.id   AF-A0A368T705-F1
#
_cell.length_a   1.000
_cell.length_b   1.000
_cell.length_c   1.000
_cell.angle_alpha   90.00
_cell.angle_beta   90.00
_cell.angle_gamma   90.00
#
_symmetry.space_group_name_H-M   'P 1'
#
loop_
_entity.id
_entity.type
_entity.pdbx_description
1 polymer ?
#
loop_
_entity_poly.entity_id
_entity_poly.type
_entity_poly.pdbx_seq_one_letter_code
_entity_poly.pdbx_strand_id
1 'polypeptide(L)'
;MVTSQEVVPCRPAPGAVRTVQSVPPCYCGGMSEVTLQDARTHLGQLVSRVAHAGEPVTITRYGRPEGVLISPDAYQELQELRREKDRRDLARLADHLGVNSRTLRSWEQDRDPIPDGVRLEVERLEQQTEEVVGRVVDALMDMPEPAVQTYQTDEQYRKYEPDQPWPAAWHRRVVARAAQEVPGLVIVAPE
;
A
#
# COMPACT_ATOMS: atom_id res chain seq x y z
N MET A 1 -24.08 -24.63 5.24
CA MET A 1 -24.70 -23.94 4.09
C MET A 1 -23.87 -22.70 3.84
N VAL A 2 -22.88 -22.80 2.95
CA VAL A 2 -21.94 -21.70 2.65
C VAL A 2 -22.56 -20.92 1.50
N THR A 3 -22.92 -19.67 1.76
CA THR A 3 -23.47 -18.75 0.77
C THR A 3 -22.37 -18.44 -0.25
N SER A 4 -22.55 -18.88 -1.49
CA SER A 4 -21.73 -18.45 -2.62
C SER A 4 -21.79 -16.93 -2.72
N GLN A 5 -20.69 -16.28 -2.37
CA GLN A 5 -20.53 -14.83 -2.42
C GLN A 5 -20.11 -14.48 -3.86
N GLU A 6 -21.01 -13.87 -4.63
CA GLU A 6 -20.68 -13.30 -5.95
C GLU A 6 -19.72 -12.13 -5.78
N VAL A 7 -18.49 -12.28 -6.28
CA VAL A 7 -17.50 -11.20 -6.34
C VAL A 7 -17.87 -10.32 -7.53
N VAL A 8 -18.47 -9.16 -7.26
CA VAL A 8 -18.80 -8.16 -8.28
C VAL A 8 -17.50 -7.59 -8.87
N PRO A 9 -17.29 -7.64 -10.20
CA PRO A 9 -16.09 -7.08 -10.82
C PRO A 9 -16.10 -5.55 -10.73
N CYS A 10 -14.98 -4.96 -10.29
CA CYS A 10 -14.77 -3.52 -10.30
C CYS A 10 -14.99 -2.99 -11.72
N ARG A 11 -16.01 -2.13 -11.88
CA ARG A 11 -16.36 -1.56 -13.17
C ARG A 11 -15.35 -0.47 -13.52
N PRO A 12 -14.64 -0.55 -14.66
CA PRO A 12 -13.72 0.49 -15.08
C PRO A 12 -14.49 1.80 -15.31
N ALA A 13 -14.06 2.86 -14.64
CA ALA A 13 -14.72 4.16 -14.71
C ALA A 13 -14.58 4.77 -16.11
N PRO A 14 -15.68 5.25 -16.74
CA PRO A 14 -15.60 5.86 -18.05
C PRO A 14 -15.07 7.30 -17.97
N GLY A 15 -13.99 7.57 -18.71
CA GLY A 15 -13.70 8.90 -19.28
C GLY A 15 -13.11 9.95 -18.34
N ALA A 16 -11.79 9.89 -18.11
CA ALA A 16 -11.02 11.07 -17.69
C ALA A 16 -9.62 11.06 -18.30
N VAL A 17 -9.55 11.35 -19.61
CA VAL A 17 -8.30 11.80 -20.22
C VAL A 17 -8.01 13.20 -19.66
N ARG A 18 -7.05 13.32 -18.74
CA ARG A 18 -6.44 14.60 -18.41
C ARG A 18 -4.92 14.48 -18.27
N THR A 19 -4.27 15.44 -18.91
CA THR A 19 -2.83 15.69 -18.99
C THR A 19 -2.09 15.49 -17.68
N VAL A 20 -0.92 14.85 -17.78
CA VAL A 20 0.11 14.73 -16.74
C VAL A 20 0.54 16.14 -16.30
N GLN A 21 -0.15 16.70 -15.31
CA GLN A 21 0.36 17.82 -14.54
C GLN A 21 1.13 17.23 -13.36
N SER A 22 2.37 17.68 -13.22
CA SER A 22 3.27 17.37 -12.11
C SER A 22 2.51 17.40 -10.78
N VAL A 23 2.48 16.25 -10.11
CA VAL A 23 1.95 16.14 -8.74
C VAL A 23 2.78 17.06 -7.85
N PRO A 24 2.20 18.13 -7.24
CA PRO A 24 2.88 18.86 -6.19
C PRO A 24 2.80 18.03 -4.89
N PRO A 25 3.89 17.88 -4.13
CA PRO A 25 3.81 17.29 -2.80
C PRO A 25 3.15 18.29 -1.85
N CYS A 26 1.83 18.21 -1.73
CA CYS A 26 1.09 18.90 -0.68
C CYS A 26 1.27 18.13 0.64
N TYR A 27 2.25 18.52 1.45
CA TYR A 27 2.30 18.22 2.88
C TYR A 27 2.53 19.52 3.65
N CYS A 28 1.49 20.05 4.31
CA CYS A 28 1.54 21.25 5.14
C CYS A 28 2.05 20.96 6.57
N GLY A 29 3.17 20.25 6.68
CA GLY A 29 4.01 20.22 7.88
C GLY A 29 5.41 20.60 7.41
N GLY A 30 6.00 21.66 7.97
CA GLY A 30 7.21 22.30 7.46
C GLY A 30 8.41 21.36 7.35
N MET A 31 8.50 20.62 6.25
CA MET A 31 9.71 19.88 5.86
C MET A 31 10.63 20.87 5.18
N SER A 32 11.68 21.30 5.89
CA SER A 32 12.69 22.15 5.27
C SER A 32 13.59 21.31 4.36
N GLU A 33 13.85 21.80 3.15
CA GLU A 33 14.76 21.14 2.21
C GLU A 33 16.15 21.76 2.30
N VAL A 34 17.18 20.91 2.29
CA VAL A 34 18.59 21.32 2.22
C VAL A 34 19.32 20.50 1.17
N THR A 35 20.32 21.08 0.51
CA THR A 35 21.18 20.27 -0.36
C THR A 35 22.10 19.38 0.48
N LEU A 36 22.58 18.28 -0.09
CA LEU A 36 23.54 17.41 0.57
C LEU A 36 24.85 18.16 0.92
N GLN A 37 25.25 19.12 0.10
CA GLN A 37 26.41 19.96 0.36
C GLN A 37 26.20 20.84 1.59
N ASP A 38 25.02 21.47 1.72
CA ASP A 38 24.66 22.28 2.89
C ASP A 38 24.52 21.40 4.13
N ALA A 39 23.89 20.24 3.99
CA ALA A 39 23.75 19.26 5.06
C ALA A 39 25.12 18.81 5.60
N ARG A 40 26.08 18.53 4.71
CA ARG A 40 27.44 18.16 5.12
C ARG A 40 28.13 19.30 5.88
N THR A 41 27.93 20.54 5.44
CA THR A 41 28.58 21.72 6.02
C THR A 41 27.98 22.08 7.38
N HIS A 42 26.68 21.85 7.58
CA HIS A 42 25.93 22.31 8.75
C HIS A 42 25.26 21.17 9.54
N LEU A 43 25.74 19.93 9.42
CA LEU A 43 25.08 18.74 9.99
C LEU A 43 24.76 18.90 11.48
N GLY A 44 25.70 19.42 12.28
CA GLY A 44 25.49 19.61 13.73
C GLY A 44 24.32 20.55 14.03
N GLN A 45 24.19 21.66 13.29
CA GLN A 45 23.08 22.61 13.48
C GLN A 45 21.75 22.00 13.05
N LEU A 46 21.74 21.23 11.95
CA LEU A 46 20.55 20.52 11.49
C LEU A 46 20.10 19.46 12.49
N VAL A 47 21.03 18.66 13.03
CA VAL A 47 20.73 17.66 14.06
C VAL A 47 20.18 18.32 15.32
N SER A 48 20.80 19.39 15.81
CA SER A 48 20.28 20.12 16.99
C SER A 48 18.88 20.69 16.72
N ARG A 49 18.64 21.26 15.53
CA ARG A 49 17.33 21.76 15.15
C ARG A 49 16.28 20.65 15.15
N VAL A 50 16.56 19.54 14.46
CA VAL A 50 15.63 18.40 14.39
C VAL A 50 15.39 17.80 15.77
N ALA A 51 16.43 17.64 16.59
CA ALA A 51 16.32 17.07 17.93
C ALA A 51 15.49 17.94 18.90
N HIS A 52 15.52 19.26 18.75
CA HIS A 52 14.85 20.18 19.69
C HIS A 52 13.54 20.76 19.17
N ALA A 53 13.46 21.09 17.88
CA ALA A 53 12.26 21.64 17.26
C ALA A 53 11.33 20.55 16.69
N GLY A 54 11.86 19.34 16.43
CA GLY A 54 11.08 18.23 15.85
C GLY A 54 10.72 18.40 14.38
N GLU A 55 11.19 19.47 13.72
CA GLU A 55 10.91 19.75 12.31
C GLU A 55 11.75 18.83 11.39
N PRO A 56 11.15 17.95 10.58
CA PRO A 56 11.89 17.10 9.66
C PRO A 56 12.63 17.90 8.59
N VAL A 57 13.79 17.40 8.17
CA VAL A 57 14.60 18.00 7.10
C VAL A 57 14.79 17.01 5.97
N THR A 58 14.46 17.40 4.74
CA THR A 58 14.72 16.60 3.54
C THR A 58 16.06 17.01 2.95
N ILE A 59 16.95 16.03 2.76
CA ILE A 59 18.26 16.22 2.14
C ILE A 59 18.15 15.86 0.65
N THR A 60 18.52 16.79 -0.21
CA THR A 60 18.45 16.63 -1.67
C THR A 60 19.83 16.58 -2.32
N ARG A 61 19.95 15.86 -3.43
CA ARG A 61 21.08 15.96 -4.35
C ARG A 61 20.56 16.29 -5.74
N TYR A 62 21.09 17.33 -6.36
CA TYR A 62 20.64 17.81 -7.68
C TYR A 62 19.10 18.01 -7.72
N GLY A 63 18.51 18.50 -6.63
CA GLY A 63 17.06 18.73 -6.49
C GLY A 63 16.22 17.47 -6.27
N ARG A 64 16.83 16.28 -6.15
CA ARG A 64 16.12 15.03 -5.84
C ARG A 64 16.29 14.64 -4.37
N PRO A 65 15.24 14.25 -3.65
CA PRO A 65 15.35 13.81 -2.26
C PRO A 65 16.15 12.50 -2.16
N GLU A 66 17.22 12.50 -1.37
CA GLU A 66 18.06 11.31 -1.11
C GLU A 66 18.00 10.83 0.35
N GLY A 67 17.56 11.67 1.28
CA GLY A 67 17.43 11.30 2.68
C GLY A 67 16.53 12.25 3.45
N VAL A 68 16.10 11.82 4.63
CA VAL A 68 15.32 12.64 5.57
C VAL A 68 15.94 12.53 6.95
N LEU A 69 16.10 13.66 7.63
CA LEU A 69 16.50 13.74 9.03
C LEU A 69 15.26 13.98 9.88
N ILE A 70 15.02 13.11 10.85
CA ILE A 70 13.93 13.17 11.83
C ILE A 70 14.49 13.00 13.24
N SER A 71 13.77 13.49 14.24
CA SER A 71 14.19 13.32 15.63
C SER A 71 14.12 11.84 16.03
N PRO A 72 14.90 11.41 17.03
CA PRO A 72 14.78 10.07 17.59
C PRO A 72 13.35 9.75 18.05
N ASP A 73 12.66 10.72 18.67
CA ASP A 73 11.29 10.56 19.17
C ASP A 73 10.29 10.37 18.03
N ALA A 74 10.37 11.17 16.96
CA ALA A 74 9.53 11.01 15.78
C ALA A 74 9.79 9.66 15.08
N TYR A 75 11.05 9.21 15.03
CA TYR A 75 11.35 7.88 14.50
C TYR A 75 10.76 6.78 15.38
N GLN A 76 10.82 6.90 16.71
CA GLN A 76 10.22 5.93 17.63
C GLN A 76 8.70 5.87 17.47
N GLU A 77 8.02 7.01 17.41
CA GLU A 77 6.58 7.09 17.17
C GLU A 77 6.19 6.42 15.83
N LEU A 78 6.94 6.68 14.75
CA LEU A 78 6.73 5.99 13.47
C LEU A 78 6.95 4.48 13.59
N GLN A 79 7.94 4.02 14.36
CA GLN A 79 8.16 2.59 14.61
C GLN A 79 7.01 1.97 15.41
N GLU A 80 6.45 2.68 16.38
CA GLU A 80 5.29 2.22 17.14
C GLU A 80 4.04 2.11 16.27
N LEU A 81 3.76 3.14 15.47
CA LEU A 81 2.65 3.11 14.50
C LEU A 81 2.80 1.97 13.50
N ARG A 82 4.02 1.72 13.02
CA ARG A 82 4.31 0.59 12.13
C ARG A 82 4.07 -0.75 12.81
N ARG A 83 4.56 -0.94 14.04
CA ARG A 83 4.33 -2.18 14.83
C ARG A 83 2.86 -2.40 15.11
N GLU A 84 2.12 -1.35 15.42
CA GLU A 84 0.68 -1.43 15.65
C GLU A 84 -0.08 -1.79 14.37
N LYS A 85 0.36 -1.26 13.22
CA LYS A 85 -0.15 -1.71 11.91
C LYS A 85 0.13 -3.18 11.68
N ASP A 86 1.39 -3.61 11.82
CA ASP A 86 1.78 -5.01 11.60
C ASP A 86 1.00 -5.97 12.52
N ARG A 87 0.76 -5.55 13.77
CA ARG A 87 -0.09 -6.29 14.73
C ARG A 87 -1.52 -6.42 14.24
N ARG A 88 -2.14 -5.33 13.78
CA ARG A 88 -3.51 -5.35 13.25
C ARG A 88 -3.61 -6.19 11.98
N ASP A 89 -2.62 -6.12 11.11
CA ASP A 89 -2.57 -6.90 9.87
C ASP A 89 -2.43 -8.40 10.18
N LEU A 90 -1.57 -8.78 11.14
CA LEU A 90 -1.46 -10.17 11.61
C LEU A 90 -2.77 -10.67 12.24
N ALA A 91 -3.43 -9.84 13.05
CA ALA A 91 -4.71 -10.19 13.67
C ALA A 91 -5.81 -10.43 12.62
N ARG A 92 -5.86 -9.61 11.56
CA ARG A 92 -6.78 -9.79 10.43
C ARG A 92 -6.50 -11.08 9.67
N LEU A 93 -5.24 -11.41 9.41
CA LEU A 93 -4.87 -12.66 8.75
C LEU A 93 -5.28 -13.87 9.60
N ALA A 94 -5.05 -13.81 10.90
CA ALA A 94 -5.43 -14.86 11.84
C ALA A 94 -6.96 -15.06 11.87
N ASP A 95 -7.73 -13.97 11.91
CA ASP A 95 -9.20 -14.00 11.85
C ASP A 95 -9.70 -14.61 10.53
N HIS A 96 -9.11 -14.19 9.40
CA HIS A 96 -9.46 -14.70 8.08
C HIS A 96 -9.21 -16.21 7.93
N LEU A 97 -8.12 -16.72 8.52
CA LEU A 97 -7.77 -18.14 8.52
C LEU A 97 -8.45 -18.94 9.65
N GLY A 98 -9.18 -18.28 10.57
CA GLY A 98 -9.82 -18.92 11.72
C GLY A 98 -8.84 -19.47 12.76
N VAL A 99 -7.66 -18.86 12.90
CA VAL A 99 -6.58 -19.31 13.80
C VAL A 99 -6.22 -18.24 14.84
N ASN A 100 -5.53 -18.64 15.91
CA ASN A 100 -5.00 -17.69 16.88
C ASN A 100 -3.73 -17.01 16.32
N SER A 101 -3.61 -15.68 16.47
CA SER A 101 -2.42 -14.93 16.03
C SER A 101 -1.10 -15.40 16.66
N ARG A 102 -1.14 -16.01 17.85
CA ARG A 102 0.01 -16.68 18.49
C ARG A 102 0.44 -17.93 17.73
N THR A 103 -0.52 -18.70 17.21
CA THR A 103 -0.25 -19.89 16.40
C THR A 103 0.41 -19.49 15.08
N LEU A 104 -0.15 -18.47 14.42
CA LEU A 104 0.40 -17.91 13.19
C LEU A 104 1.86 -17.45 13.37
N ARG A 105 2.18 -16.76 14.48
CA ARG A 105 3.56 -16.37 14.82
C ARG A 105 4.49 -17.56 15.07
N SER A 106 3.98 -18.69 15.54
CA SER A 106 4.79 -19.89 15.73
C SER A 106 5.17 -20.53 14.38
N TRP A 107 4.26 -20.49 13.41
CA TRP A 107 4.51 -20.92 12.03
C TRP A 107 5.52 -20.00 11.32
N GLU A 108 5.39 -18.67 11.47
CA GLU A 108 6.36 -17.71 10.91
C GLU A 108 7.79 -17.89 11.45
N GLN A 109 7.94 -18.56 12.59
CA GLN A 109 9.22 -18.83 13.24
C GLN A 109 9.69 -20.29 13.02
N ASP A 110 9.02 -21.00 12.11
CA ASP A 110 9.29 -22.41 11.78
C ASP A 110 9.28 -23.35 13.00
N ARG A 111 8.56 -22.98 14.07
CA ARG A 111 8.50 -23.79 15.30
C ARG A 111 7.50 -24.92 15.23
N ASP A 112 6.36 -24.69 14.57
CA ASP A 112 5.29 -25.66 14.43
C ASP A 112 4.95 -25.82 12.94
N PRO A 113 4.58 -27.02 12.47
CA PRO A 113 4.15 -27.21 11.10
C PRO A 113 2.80 -26.52 10.84
N ILE A 114 2.63 -25.99 9.63
CA ILE A 114 1.36 -25.41 9.17
C ILE A 114 0.37 -26.55 8.90
N PRO A 115 -0.84 -26.55 9.50
CA PRO A 115 -1.86 -27.56 9.24
C PRO A 115 -2.32 -27.57 7.79
N ASP A 116 -2.60 -28.75 7.24
CA ASP A 116 -3.05 -28.90 5.84
C ASP A 116 -4.33 -28.12 5.53
N GLY A 117 -5.28 -28.04 6.47
CA GLY A 117 -6.49 -27.24 6.28
C GLY A 117 -6.21 -25.75 6.04
N VAL A 118 -5.16 -25.20 6.66
CA VAL A 118 -4.74 -23.81 6.44
C VAL A 118 -4.06 -23.67 5.08
N ARG A 119 -3.25 -24.65 4.68
CA ARG A 119 -2.63 -24.66 3.35
C ARG A 119 -3.68 -24.65 2.24
N LEU A 120 -4.69 -25.53 2.36
CA LEU A 120 -5.81 -25.59 1.42
C LEU A 120 -6.62 -24.29 1.38
N GLU A 121 -6.82 -23.64 2.52
CA GLU A 121 -7.52 -22.36 2.57
C GLU A 121 -6.69 -21.25 1.90
N VAL A 122 -5.38 -21.21 2.10
CA VAL A 122 -4.50 -20.27 1.39
C VAL A 122 -4.54 -20.51 -0.11
N GLU A 123 -4.43 -21.77 -0.57
CA GLU A 123 -4.55 -22.12 -1.99
C GLU A 123 -5.91 -21.67 -2.57
N ARG A 124 -7.00 -21.82 -1.81
CA ARG A 124 -8.33 -21.31 -2.20
C ARG A 124 -8.33 -19.80 -2.39
N LEU A 125 -7.70 -19.04 -1.49
CA LEU A 125 -7.62 -17.58 -1.55
C LEU A 125 -6.73 -17.07 -2.68
N GLU A 126 -5.64 -17.79 -2.96
CA GLU A 126 -4.77 -17.54 -4.10
C GLU A 126 -5.55 -17.73 -5.40
N GLN A 127 -6.24 -18.85 -5.55
CA GLN A 127 -7.08 -19.11 -6.72
C GLN A 127 -8.18 -18.05 -6.89
N GLN A 128 -8.85 -17.65 -5.81
CA GLN A 128 -9.83 -16.55 -5.88
C GLN A 128 -9.21 -15.23 -6.32
N THR A 129 -7.98 -14.93 -5.89
CA THR A 129 -7.27 -13.72 -6.30
C THR A 129 -6.86 -13.81 -7.77
N GLU A 130 -6.37 -14.96 -8.24
CA GLU A 130 -6.01 -15.20 -9.63
C GLU A 130 -7.21 -15.07 -10.58
N GLU A 131 -8.36 -15.60 -10.19
CA GLU A 131 -9.61 -15.43 -10.95
C GLU A 131 -10.01 -13.96 -11.08
N VAL A 132 -9.83 -13.16 -10.03
CA VAL A 132 -10.08 -11.72 -10.09
C VAL A 132 -9.08 -11.04 -11.01
N VAL A 133 -7.79 -11.38 -10.91
CA VAL A 133 -6.75 -10.82 -11.79
C VAL A 133 -7.08 -11.11 -13.25
N GLY A 134 -7.42 -12.36 -13.59
CA GLY A 134 -7.79 -12.75 -14.95
C GLY A 134 -8.96 -11.92 -15.49
N ARG A 135 -10.04 -11.78 -14.70
CA ARG A 135 -11.19 -10.93 -15.09
C ARG A 135 -10.82 -9.46 -15.31
N VAL A 136 -9.92 -8.92 -14.49
CA VAL A 136 -9.44 -7.53 -14.64
C VAL A 136 -8.57 -7.39 -15.89
N VAL A 137 -7.68 -8.34 -16.15
CA VAL A 137 -6.83 -8.35 -17.35
C VAL A 137 -7.68 -8.44 -18.61
N ASP A 138 -8.62 -9.37 -18.67
CA ASP A 138 -9.52 -9.54 -19.81
C ASP A 138 -10.28 -8.24 -20.09
N ALA A 139 -10.88 -7.64 -19.05
CA ALA A 139 -11.62 -6.39 -19.19
C ALA A 139 -10.77 -5.20 -19.66
N LEU A 140 -9.48 -5.15 -19.27
CA LEU A 140 -8.57 -4.09 -19.66
C LEU A 140 -8.00 -4.31 -21.07
N MET A 141 -7.72 -5.56 -21.48
CA MET A 141 -7.22 -5.88 -22.82
C MET A 141 -8.23 -5.56 -23.93
N ASP A 142 -9.53 -5.60 -23.61
CA ASP A 142 -10.60 -5.21 -24.54
C ASP A 142 -10.72 -3.68 -24.71
N MET A 143 -9.96 -2.87 -23.96
CA MET A 143 -9.99 -1.42 -24.06
C MET A 143 -8.92 -0.88 -25.02
N PRO A 144 -9.25 0.09 -25.89
CA PRO A 144 -8.26 0.72 -26.75
C PRO A 144 -7.23 1.55 -25.97
N GLU A 145 -7.63 2.12 -24.83
CA GLU A 145 -6.77 2.89 -23.92
C GLU A 145 -7.00 2.39 -22.48
N PRO A 146 -6.31 1.32 -22.06
CA PRO A 146 -6.55 0.70 -20.76
C PRO A 146 -6.11 1.62 -19.62
N ALA A 147 -7.04 1.92 -18.71
CA ALA A 147 -6.78 2.70 -17.51
C ALA A 147 -7.52 2.12 -16.30
N VAL A 148 -6.88 2.17 -15.14
CA VAL A 148 -7.46 1.69 -13.87
C VAL A 148 -7.16 2.64 -12.72
N GLN A 149 -8.20 2.96 -11.95
CA GLN A 149 -8.07 3.77 -10.74
C GLN A 149 -7.65 2.89 -9.57
N THR A 150 -6.72 3.37 -8.75
CA THR A 150 -6.33 2.73 -7.48
C THR A 150 -6.57 3.68 -6.31
N TYR A 151 -6.78 3.13 -5.12
CA TYR A 151 -7.12 3.88 -3.91
C TYR A 151 -6.01 3.73 -2.88
N GLN A 152 -5.72 4.76 -2.09
CA GLN A 152 -4.68 4.68 -1.06
C GLN A 152 -5.20 4.07 0.25
N THR A 153 -6.42 4.44 0.67
CA THR A 153 -7.01 4.00 1.93
C THR A 153 -8.21 3.07 1.71
N ASP A 154 -8.51 2.25 2.71
CA ASP A 154 -9.72 1.40 2.69
C ASP A 154 -10.99 2.26 2.65
N GLU A 155 -11.01 3.42 3.32
CA GLU A 155 -12.11 4.37 3.28
C GLU A 155 -12.38 4.89 1.86
N GLN A 156 -11.32 5.32 1.16
CA GLN A 156 -11.43 5.72 -0.24
C GLN A 156 -11.97 4.57 -1.09
N TYR A 157 -11.42 3.36 -0.92
CA TYR A 157 -11.86 2.22 -1.71
C TYR A 157 -13.34 1.89 -1.49
N ARG A 158 -13.79 1.89 -0.23
CA ARG A 158 -15.18 1.60 0.16
C ARG A 158 -16.19 2.63 -0.35
N LYS A 159 -15.77 3.86 -0.63
CA LYS A 159 -16.64 4.86 -1.27
C LYS A 159 -17.07 4.45 -2.68
N TYR A 160 -16.18 3.78 -3.42
CA TYR A 160 -16.44 3.33 -4.79
C TYR A 160 -16.91 1.88 -4.86
N GLU A 161 -16.42 1.03 -3.94
CA GLU A 161 -16.69 -0.40 -3.87
C GLU A 161 -17.14 -0.80 -2.45
N PRO A 162 -18.36 -0.44 -2.03
CA PRO A 162 -18.82 -0.62 -0.64
C PRO A 162 -18.91 -2.10 -0.24
N ASP A 163 -19.35 -2.96 -1.15
CA ASP A 163 -19.61 -4.38 -0.91
C ASP A 163 -18.34 -5.25 -0.95
N GLN A 164 -17.22 -4.69 -1.38
CA GLN A 164 -15.98 -5.44 -1.57
C GLN A 164 -15.35 -5.82 -0.23
N PRO A 165 -15.27 -7.10 0.17
CA PRO A 165 -14.68 -7.49 1.46
C PRO A 165 -13.19 -7.14 1.60
N TRP A 166 -12.45 -7.08 0.50
CA TRP A 166 -11.00 -6.89 0.52
C TRP A 166 -10.55 -5.44 0.74
N PRO A 167 -9.38 -5.21 1.37
CA PRO A 167 -8.84 -3.87 1.60
C PRO A 167 -8.30 -3.23 0.32
N ALA A 168 -8.10 -1.91 0.33
CA ALA A 168 -7.52 -1.16 -0.78
C ALA A 168 -6.12 -1.67 -1.15
N ALA A 169 -5.37 -2.18 -0.17
CA ALA A 169 -4.07 -2.80 -0.39
C ALA A 169 -4.15 -4.06 -1.26
N TRP A 170 -5.19 -4.88 -1.12
CA TRP A 170 -5.43 -6.04 -1.97
C TRP A 170 -5.74 -5.59 -3.40
N HIS A 171 -6.63 -4.61 -3.56
CA HIS A 171 -6.96 -4.04 -4.88
C HIS A 171 -5.72 -3.51 -5.61
N ARG A 172 -4.84 -2.79 -4.91
CA ARG A 172 -3.57 -2.31 -5.50
C ARG A 172 -2.66 -3.47 -5.94
N ARG A 173 -2.63 -4.60 -5.23
CA ARG A 173 -1.86 -5.78 -5.62
C ARG A 173 -2.45 -6.46 -6.86
N VAL A 174 -3.78 -6.57 -6.95
CA VAL A 174 -4.48 -7.06 -8.14
C VAL A 174 -4.15 -6.19 -9.35
N VAL A 175 -4.27 -4.86 -9.22
CA VAL A 175 -3.92 -3.92 -10.30
C VAL A 175 -2.43 -4.02 -10.68
N ALA A 176 -1.53 -4.11 -9.69
CA ALA A 176 -0.11 -4.24 -9.96
C ALA A 176 0.23 -5.54 -10.71
N ARG A 177 -0.53 -6.62 -10.47
CA ARG A 177 -0.40 -7.88 -11.22
C ARG A 177 -0.95 -7.72 -12.64
N ALA A 178 -2.15 -7.16 -12.80
CA ALA A 178 -2.74 -6.90 -14.12
C ALA A 178 -1.86 -5.97 -14.99
N ALA A 179 -1.20 -4.98 -14.38
CA ALA A 179 -0.26 -4.10 -15.06
C ALA A 179 0.95 -4.81 -15.69
N GLN A 180 1.27 -6.02 -15.23
CA GLN A 180 2.33 -6.84 -15.84
C GLN A 180 1.86 -7.54 -17.12
N GLU A 181 0.55 -7.68 -17.31
CA GLU A 181 -0.06 -8.44 -18.41
C GLU A 181 -0.73 -7.55 -19.45
N VAL A 182 -1.13 -6.32 -19.07
CA VAL A 182 -1.82 -5.37 -19.95
C VAL A 182 -0.83 -4.30 -20.46
N PRO A 183 -0.44 -4.32 -21.76
CA PRO A 183 0.46 -3.32 -22.33
C PRO A 183 -0.19 -1.93 -22.32
N GLY A 184 0.58 -0.92 -21.93
CA GLY A 184 0.11 0.47 -21.97
C GLY A 184 -0.89 0.85 -20.88
N LEU A 185 -1.12 -0.02 -19.88
CA LEU A 185 -2.02 0.29 -18.77
C LEU A 185 -1.60 1.55 -18.01
N VAL A 186 -2.53 2.50 -17.89
CA VAL A 186 -2.37 3.70 -17.07
C VAL A 186 -3.02 3.51 -15.71
N ILE A 187 -2.25 3.72 -14.62
CA ILE A 187 -2.76 3.67 -13.26
C ILE A 187 -3.00 5.11 -12.76
N VAL A 188 -4.22 5.41 -12.32
CA VAL A 188 -4.62 6.74 -11.84
C VAL A 188 -4.99 6.71 -10.35
N ALA A 189 -4.80 7.83 -9.66
CA ALA A 189 -5.27 8.05 -8.29
C ALA A 189 -6.74 8.55 -8.29
N PRO A 190 -7.46 8.45 -7.16
CA PRO A 190 -8.78 9.06 -7.06
C PRO A 190 -8.65 10.58 -6.89
N GLU A 191 -9.63 11.33 -7.40
CA GLU A 191 -9.75 12.78 -7.20
C GLU A 191 -10.06 13.13 -5.73
#